data_AF-A0A8K1LJA4-F1
#
_entry.id   AF-A0A8K1LJA4-F1
#
_cell.length_a   1.000
_cell.length_b   1.000
_cell.length_c   1.000
_cell.angle_alpha   90.00
_cell.angle_beta   90.00
_cell.angle_gamma   90.00
#
_symmetry.space_group_name_H-M   'P 1'
#
loop_
_entity.id
_entity.type
_entity.pdbx_description
1 polymer ?
#
loop_
_entity_poly.entity_id
_entity_poly.type
_entity_poly.pdbx_seq_one_letter_code
_entity_poly.pdbx_strand_id
1 'polypeptide(L)'
;MAAMFCARRLLRLARPALPPPPARGYADPAGGPAAMAFTFASPTQVFYDSANVKQVDVPTLTGSFGILASHVPTLQVLRPGVVTVHAEDGTATKYFVSSGSVTVHADSTVQVLAEEAVTMDMLDLATAKSNLEKAVSEMAAASDEAAKAEAQIKVEANEALVKALE
;
A
#
# COMPACT_ATOMS: atom_id res chain seq x y z
N MET A 1 58.74 -61.45 -0.46
CA MET A 1 57.83 -61.24 -1.61
C MET A 1 56.69 -60.37 -1.12
N ALA A 2 56.66 -59.10 -1.53
CA ALA A 2 55.92 -58.01 -0.89
C ALA A 2 54.43 -57.97 -1.26
N ALA A 3 53.57 -57.68 -0.27
CA ALA A 3 52.14 -57.43 -0.47
C ALA A 3 51.89 -55.93 -0.66
N MET A 4 51.28 -55.56 -1.79
CA MET A 4 50.99 -54.18 -2.19
C MET A 4 49.51 -53.89 -1.95
N PHE A 5 49.16 -53.24 -0.84
CA PHE A 5 47.80 -52.76 -0.57
C PHE A 5 47.63 -51.34 -1.14
N CYS A 6 46.78 -51.20 -2.15
CA CYS A 6 46.44 -49.93 -2.79
C CYS A 6 45.20 -49.33 -2.12
N ALA A 7 45.39 -48.28 -1.31
CA ALA A 7 44.29 -47.56 -0.65
C ALA A 7 43.69 -46.51 -1.60
N ARG A 8 42.48 -46.77 -2.12
CA ARG A 8 41.70 -45.79 -2.90
C ARG A 8 41.08 -44.75 -1.97
N ARG A 9 41.62 -43.53 -1.99
CA ARG A 9 41.08 -42.37 -1.27
C ARG A 9 39.95 -41.75 -2.10
N LEU A 10 38.70 -41.95 -1.67
CA LEU A 10 37.52 -41.30 -2.27
C LEU A 10 37.51 -39.81 -1.87
N LEU A 11 37.92 -38.92 -2.78
CA LEU A 11 37.65 -37.49 -2.64
C LEU A 11 36.15 -37.24 -2.90
N ARG A 12 35.41 -36.88 -1.86
CA ARG A 12 34.06 -36.31 -2.02
C ARG A 12 34.20 -34.90 -2.56
N LEU A 13 33.82 -34.69 -3.81
CA LEU A 13 33.66 -33.36 -4.41
C LEU A 13 32.46 -32.68 -3.72
N ALA A 14 32.73 -31.65 -2.92
CA ALA A 14 31.69 -30.81 -2.33
C ALA A 14 31.03 -30.00 -3.45
N ARG A 15 29.72 -30.16 -3.64
CA ARG A 15 28.93 -29.33 -4.55
C ARG A 15 28.81 -27.92 -3.95
N PRO A 16 29.10 -26.84 -4.70
CA PRO A 16 28.87 -25.49 -4.20
C PRO A 16 27.37 -25.27 -4.00
N ALA A 17 26.99 -24.73 -2.84
CA ALA A 17 25.61 -24.35 -2.56
C ALA A 17 25.25 -23.13 -3.41
N LEU A 18 24.11 -23.20 -4.12
CA LEU A 18 23.57 -22.06 -4.83
C LEU A 18 23.14 -20.98 -3.83
N PRO A 19 23.38 -19.68 -4.11
CA PRO A 19 22.88 -18.61 -3.27
C PRO A 19 21.35 -18.65 -3.25
N PRO A 20 20.72 -18.31 -2.12
CA PRO A 20 19.26 -18.22 -2.05
C PRO A 20 18.77 -17.19 -3.09
N PRO A 21 17.60 -17.41 -3.70
CA PRO A 21 17.01 -16.44 -4.61
C PRO A 21 16.83 -15.11 -3.85
N PRO A 22 17.05 -13.95 -4.52
CA PRO A 22 16.83 -12.67 -3.89
C PRO A 22 15.38 -12.60 -3.42
N ALA A 23 15.17 -12.35 -2.12
CA ALA A 23 13.87 -11.96 -1.63
C ALA A 23 13.44 -10.70 -2.40
N ARG A 24 12.19 -10.64 -2.86
CA ARG A 24 11.66 -9.40 -3.43
C ARG A 24 11.69 -8.34 -2.35
N GLY A 25 12.69 -7.48 -2.38
CA GLY A 25 12.76 -6.27 -1.60
C GLY A 25 12.01 -5.14 -2.28
N TYR A 26 11.63 -4.14 -1.50
CA TYR A 26 11.18 -2.86 -2.04
C TYR A 26 12.35 -2.11 -2.70
N ALA A 27 12.04 -1.23 -3.65
CA ALA A 27 13.05 -0.47 -4.37
C ALA A 27 13.85 0.42 -3.43
N ASP A 28 15.16 0.51 -3.65
CA ASP A 28 16.00 1.51 -3.00
C ASP A 28 15.76 2.89 -3.64
N PRO A 29 15.82 3.98 -2.85
CA PRO A 29 15.59 5.33 -3.38
C PRO A 29 16.63 5.68 -4.45
N ALA A 30 16.18 6.39 -5.49
CA ALA A 30 17.09 6.98 -6.47
C ALA A 30 18.00 8.00 -5.77
N GLY A 31 19.24 8.21 -6.28
CA GLY A 31 20.30 9.03 -5.65
C GLY A 31 20.04 10.54 -5.52
N GLY A 32 18.79 10.98 -5.40
CA GLY A 32 18.40 12.34 -5.01
C GLY A 32 18.35 12.53 -3.49
N PRO A 33 17.66 13.56 -2.96
CA PRO A 33 17.48 13.70 -1.50
C PRO A 33 16.99 12.39 -0.91
N ALA A 34 17.69 11.90 0.12
CA ALA A 34 17.40 10.60 0.73
C ALA A 34 16.04 10.54 1.45
N ALA A 35 15.43 11.71 1.66
CA ALA A 35 14.28 11.94 2.51
C ALA A 35 13.09 12.46 1.70
N MET A 36 11.90 11.95 1.98
CA MET A 36 10.64 12.43 1.42
C MET A 36 9.81 13.03 2.55
N ALA A 37 9.59 14.35 2.51
CA ALA A 37 8.76 15.04 3.49
C ALA A 37 7.28 14.78 3.15
N PHE A 38 6.59 14.10 4.06
CA PHE A 38 5.24 13.59 3.86
C PHE A 38 4.26 14.24 4.84
N THR A 39 3.18 14.77 4.27
CA THR A 39 2.04 15.28 5.01
C THR A 39 0.82 14.43 4.66
N PHE A 40 0.13 13.94 5.69
CA PHE A 40 -1.13 13.20 5.54
C PHE A 40 -2.13 13.70 6.57
N ALA A 41 -3.26 14.20 6.09
CA ALA A 41 -4.29 14.78 6.93
C ALA A 41 -5.69 14.54 6.38
N SER A 42 -6.65 14.55 7.30
CA SER A 42 -8.08 14.73 7.05
C SER A 42 -8.54 16.06 7.68
N PRO A 43 -9.75 16.56 7.35
CA PRO A 43 -10.31 17.76 7.97
C PRO A 43 -10.39 17.67 9.51
N THR A 44 -10.48 16.45 10.05
CA THR A 44 -10.64 16.20 11.49
C THR A 44 -9.31 15.91 12.18
N GLN A 45 -8.31 15.36 11.48
CA GLN A 45 -7.06 14.91 12.10
C GLN A 45 -5.86 15.03 11.16
N VAL A 46 -4.72 15.45 11.69
CA VAL A 46 -3.42 15.37 11.01
C VAL A 46 -2.71 14.09 11.48
N PHE A 47 -2.37 13.20 10.55
CA PHE A 47 -1.67 11.94 10.83
C PHE A 47 -0.16 12.11 10.71
N TYR A 48 0.29 12.85 9.69
CA TYR A 48 1.69 13.19 9.46
C TYR A 48 1.79 14.66 9.06
N ASP A 49 2.76 15.38 9.62
CA ASP A 49 3.07 16.76 9.29
C ASP A 49 4.55 16.87 8.91
N SER A 50 4.82 17.01 7.60
CA SER A 50 6.17 17.15 7.05
C SER A 50 7.16 16.10 7.58
N ALA A 51 6.66 14.90 7.88
CA ALA A 51 7.43 13.82 8.47
C ALA A 51 8.27 13.13 7.40
N ASN A 52 9.47 12.68 7.76
CA ASN A 52 10.30 11.95 6.81
C ASN A 52 9.85 10.49 6.75
N VAL A 53 9.50 10.01 5.56
CA VAL A 53 9.06 8.63 5.33
C VAL A 53 9.78 8.04 4.12
N LYS A 54 9.98 6.72 4.13
CA LYS A 54 10.74 6.04 3.09
C LYS A 54 9.93 5.85 1.81
N GLN A 55 8.67 5.45 1.96
CA GLN A 55 7.78 5.14 0.85
C GLN A 55 6.32 5.31 1.29
N VAL A 56 5.46 5.74 0.37
CA VAL A 56 4.01 5.78 0.58
C VAL A 56 3.30 5.11 -0.60
N ASP A 57 2.49 4.10 -0.32
CA ASP A 57 1.68 3.42 -1.33
C ASP A 57 0.25 3.97 -1.28
N VAL A 58 -0.23 4.48 -2.43
CA VAL A 58 -1.56 5.12 -2.53
C VAL A 58 -2.45 4.41 -3.56
N PRO A 59 -3.76 4.24 -3.25
CA PRO A 59 -4.76 3.81 -4.21
C PRO A 59 -5.29 5.01 -5.01
N THR A 60 -5.26 4.92 -6.34
CA THR A 60 -5.82 5.93 -7.25
C THR A 60 -6.80 5.32 -8.24
N LEU A 61 -7.48 6.17 -9.02
CA LEU A 61 -8.45 5.71 -10.02
C LEU A 61 -7.84 4.80 -11.10
N THR A 62 -6.57 5.02 -11.45
CA THR A 62 -5.87 4.27 -12.51
C THR A 62 -5.16 3.01 -11.96
N GLY A 63 -5.15 2.79 -10.65
CA GLY A 63 -4.47 1.66 -10.04
C GLY A 63 -3.91 2.00 -8.66
N SER A 64 -2.77 1.42 -8.30
CA SER A 64 -2.05 1.80 -7.06
C SER A 64 -0.59 1.96 -7.39
N PHE A 65 0.07 2.94 -6.79
CA PHE A 65 1.49 3.16 -6.99
C PHE A 65 2.17 3.61 -5.70
N GLY A 66 3.47 3.28 -5.61
CA GLY A 66 4.34 3.67 -4.51
C GLY A 66 5.12 4.92 -4.86
N ILE A 67 5.17 5.85 -3.92
CA ILE A 67 5.88 7.12 -4.01
C ILE A 67 7.12 7.00 -3.12
N LEU A 68 8.29 7.21 -3.71
CA LEU A 68 9.58 7.28 -3.04
C LEU A 68 10.16 8.69 -3.17
N ALA A 69 11.26 8.96 -2.47
CA ALA A 69 12.01 10.20 -2.65
C ALA A 69 12.40 10.42 -4.13
N SER A 70 12.33 11.68 -4.58
CA SER A 70 12.58 12.07 -5.98
C SER A 70 11.63 11.46 -7.03
N HIS A 71 10.38 11.15 -6.65
CA HIS A 71 9.35 10.75 -7.60
C HIS A 71 8.95 11.91 -8.55
N VAL A 72 8.49 11.58 -9.75
CA VAL A 72 8.03 12.58 -10.74
C VAL A 72 6.84 13.38 -10.17
N PRO A 73 6.82 14.72 -10.32
CA PRO A 73 5.71 15.54 -9.87
C PRO A 73 4.39 15.07 -10.48
N THR A 74 3.41 14.81 -9.63
CA THR A 74 2.18 14.12 -10.02
C THR A 74 1.01 14.62 -9.17
N LEU A 75 -0.16 14.80 -9.79
CA LEU A 75 -1.43 15.06 -9.12
C LEU A 75 -2.40 13.93 -9.47
N GLN A 76 -2.97 13.26 -8.47
CA GLN A 76 -4.01 12.26 -8.68
C GLN A 76 -5.12 12.33 -7.63
N VAL A 77 -6.27 11.76 -7.99
CA VAL A 77 -7.42 11.56 -7.10
C VAL A 77 -7.32 10.17 -6.47
N LEU A 78 -7.56 10.11 -5.17
CA LEU A 78 -7.57 8.85 -4.41
C LEU A 78 -8.89 8.11 -4.63
N ARG A 79 -8.78 6.78 -4.72
CA ARG A 79 -9.94 5.88 -4.70
C ARG A 79 -10.10 5.30 -3.29
N PRO A 80 -11.32 4.94 -2.84
CA PRO A 80 -11.50 4.18 -1.62
C PRO A 80 -10.54 2.98 -1.54
N GLY A 81 -9.78 2.89 -0.46
CA GLY A 81 -8.77 1.84 -0.31
C GLY A 81 -7.75 2.10 0.80
N VAL A 82 -6.70 1.27 0.83
CA VAL A 82 -5.67 1.32 1.86
C VAL A 82 -4.47 2.12 1.39
N VAL A 83 -4.12 3.17 2.13
CA VAL A 83 -2.84 3.86 2.06
C VAL A 83 -1.88 3.20 3.02
N THR A 84 -0.68 2.84 2.54
CA THR A 84 0.37 2.26 3.40
C THR A 84 1.55 3.23 3.47
N VAL A 85 1.90 3.64 4.68
CA VAL A 85 3.05 4.52 4.94
C VAL A 85 4.17 3.68 5.52
N HIS A 86 5.32 3.66 4.84
CA HIS A 86 6.52 2.98 5.29
C HIS A 86 7.48 4.01 5.91
N ALA A 87 7.65 3.92 7.23
CA ALA A 87 8.57 4.78 7.97
C ALA A 87 10.03 4.37 7.75
N GLU A 88 10.97 5.24 8.15
CA GLU A 88 12.41 5.02 7.97
C GLU A 88 12.94 3.80 8.74
N ASP A 89 12.31 3.46 9.85
CA ASP A 89 12.63 2.29 10.68
C ASP A 89 12.12 0.96 10.09
N GLY A 90 11.43 1.02 8.94
CA GLY A 90 10.84 -0.14 8.28
C GLY A 90 9.46 -0.53 8.80
N THR A 91 8.89 0.23 9.74
CA THR A 91 7.50 0.02 10.16
C THR A 91 6.53 0.47 9.06
N ALA A 92 5.47 -0.29 8.87
CA ALA A 92 4.44 0.00 7.88
C ALA A 92 3.09 0.22 8.58
N THR A 93 2.56 1.44 8.47
CA THR A 93 1.25 1.81 9.03
C THR A 93 0.22 1.87 7.92
N LYS A 94 -0.94 1.22 8.14
CA LYS A 94 -2.02 1.15 7.16
C LYS A 94 -3.19 2.02 7.59
N TYR A 95 -3.68 2.81 6.65
CA TYR A 95 -4.85 3.65 6.82
C TYR A 95 -5.86 3.31 5.73
N PHE A 96 -7.11 3.14 6.09
CA PHE A 96 -8.19 3.15 5.11
C PHE A 96 -8.59 4.59 4.84
N VAL A 97 -8.69 4.94 3.55
CA VAL A 97 -9.08 6.26 3.07
C VAL A 97 -10.34 6.14 2.22
N SER A 98 -11.29 7.06 2.40
CA SER A 98 -12.52 7.12 1.60
C SER A 98 -12.28 7.72 0.22
N SER A 99 -11.82 8.97 0.16
CA SER A 99 -11.62 9.78 -1.03
C SER A 99 -10.54 10.81 -0.72
N GLY A 100 -10.05 11.51 -1.75
CA GLY A 100 -9.10 12.60 -1.53
C GLY A 100 -8.20 12.86 -2.73
N SER A 101 -7.07 13.49 -2.47
CA SER A 101 -6.05 13.79 -3.47
C SER A 101 -4.65 13.47 -2.97
N VAL A 102 -3.76 13.21 -3.92
CA VAL A 102 -2.34 13.08 -3.69
C VAL A 102 -1.59 14.03 -4.62
N THR A 103 -0.68 14.80 -4.04
CA THR A 103 0.19 15.73 -4.75
C THR A 103 1.63 15.41 -4.43
N VAL A 104 2.42 15.18 -5.47
CA VAL A 104 3.87 15.02 -5.40
C VAL A 104 4.49 16.24 -6.05
N HIS A 105 5.33 16.95 -5.30
CA HIS A 105 6.01 18.16 -5.76
C HIS A 105 7.42 17.86 -6.26
N ALA A 106 8.01 18.81 -7.00
CA ALA A 106 9.36 18.68 -7.56
C ALA A 106 10.48 18.74 -6.52
N ASP A 107 10.18 19.26 -5.33
CA ASP A 107 11.11 19.34 -4.18
C ASP A 107 11.09 18.07 -3.31
N SER A 108 10.46 16.98 -3.78
CA SER A 108 10.27 15.73 -3.03
C SER A 108 9.36 15.84 -1.81
N THR A 109 8.53 16.88 -1.72
CA THR A 109 7.42 16.93 -0.75
C THR A 109 6.20 16.20 -1.31
N VAL A 110 5.49 15.48 -0.44
CA VAL A 110 4.29 14.72 -0.81
C VAL A 110 3.17 15.04 0.16
N GLN A 111 2.00 15.33 -0.39
CA GLN A 111 0.81 15.66 0.37
C GLN A 111 -0.32 14.70 -0.03
N VAL A 112 -0.83 13.97 0.95
CA VAL A 112 -2.04 13.16 0.83
C VAL A 112 -3.11 13.82 1.69
N LEU A 113 -4.20 14.22 1.06
CA LEU A 113 -5.33 14.84 1.75
C LEU A 113 -6.54 13.97 1.52
N ALA A 114 -7.04 13.38 2.59
CA ALA A 114 -8.18 12.47 2.58
C ALA A 114 -9.41 13.17 3.19
N GLU A 115 -10.61 12.88 2.69
CA GLU A 115 -11.83 13.37 3.32
C GLU A 115 -12.09 12.63 4.65
N GLU A 116 -12.03 11.30 4.62
CA GLU A 116 -12.03 10.45 5.81
C GLU A 116 -10.85 9.50 5.75
N ALA A 117 -10.18 9.34 6.89
CA ALA A 117 -9.07 8.42 7.05
C ALA A 117 -9.11 7.79 8.44
N VAL A 118 -8.99 6.47 8.50
CA VAL A 118 -9.04 5.70 9.75
C VAL A 118 -7.98 4.61 9.74
N THR A 119 -7.52 4.23 10.92
CA THR A 119 -6.61 3.09 11.06
C THR A 119 -7.39 1.78 10.99
N MET A 120 -6.72 0.71 10.55
CA MET A 120 -7.39 -0.58 10.29
C MET A 120 -7.99 -1.23 11.54
N ASP A 121 -7.47 -0.90 12.72
CA ASP A 121 -7.96 -1.38 14.03
C ASP A 121 -9.32 -0.79 14.44
N MET A 122 -9.73 0.33 13.85
CA MET A 122 -11.04 0.94 14.12
C MET A 122 -12.17 0.36 13.26
N LEU A 123 -11.84 -0.53 12.31
CA LEU A 123 -12.77 -1.06 11.33
C LEU A 123 -13.22 -2.49 11.70
N ASP A 124 -14.52 -2.76 11.54
CA ASP A 124 -15.11 -4.08 11.75
C ASP A 124 -15.65 -4.68 10.45
N LEU A 125 -15.22 -5.91 10.17
CA LEU A 125 -15.56 -6.64 8.95
C LEU A 125 -17.05 -6.99 8.89
N ALA A 126 -17.67 -7.35 10.03
CA ALA A 126 -19.09 -7.70 10.05
C ALA A 126 -19.97 -6.49 9.70
N THR A 127 -19.64 -5.33 10.26
CA THR A 127 -20.30 -4.06 9.97
C THR A 127 -20.08 -3.64 8.51
N ALA A 128 -18.86 -3.77 7.98
CA ALA A 128 -18.56 -3.46 6.58
C ALA A 128 -19.38 -4.33 5.61
N LYS A 129 -19.52 -5.63 5.87
CA LYS A 129 -20.35 -6.54 5.05
C LYS A 129 -21.83 -6.19 5.12
N SER A 130 -22.35 -5.89 6.31
CA SER A 130 -23.74 -5.44 6.46
C SER A 130 -24.01 -4.13 5.70
N ASN A 131 -23.06 -3.20 5.72
CA ASN A 131 -23.18 -1.94 4.98
C ASN A 131 -23.13 -2.16 3.46
N LEU A 132 -22.30 -3.09 2.97
CA LEU A 132 -22.26 -3.49 1.57
C LEU A 132 -23.62 -4.04 1.11
N GLU A 133 -24.21 -4.97 1.86
CA GLU A 133 -25.52 -5.55 1.52
C GLU A 133 -26.63 -4.50 1.43
N LYS A 134 -26.62 -3.52 2.36
CA LYS A 134 -27.54 -2.37 2.32
C LYS A 134 -27.30 -1.51 1.08
N ALA A 135 -26.04 -1.16 0.78
CA ALA A 135 -25.71 -0.35 -0.39
C ALA A 135 -26.12 -1.02 -1.72
N VAL A 136 -25.93 -2.34 -1.83
CA VAL A 136 -26.38 -3.12 -3.00
C VAL A 136 -27.90 -3.12 -3.12
N SER A 137 -28.62 -3.23 -2.00
CA SER A 137 -30.08 -3.18 -1.98
C SER A 137 -30.60 -1.80 -2.38
N GLU A 138 -29.97 -0.72 -1.89
CA GLU A 138 -30.29 0.67 -2.28
C GLU A 138 -30.06 0.89 -3.78
N MET A 139 -28.95 0.37 -4.32
CA MET A 139 -28.63 0.46 -5.74
C MET A 139 -29.68 -0.24 -6.62
N ALA A 140 -30.17 -1.41 -6.19
CA ALA A 140 -31.22 -2.13 -6.90
C ALA A 140 -32.59 -1.42 -6.83
N ALA A 141 -32.86 -0.69 -5.75
CA ALA A 141 -34.12 0.04 -5.54
C ALA A 141 -34.12 1.45 -6.16
N ALA A 142 -32.95 2.02 -6.47
CA ALA A 142 -32.83 3.37 -7.00
C ALA A 142 -33.44 3.50 -8.41
N SER A 143 -34.39 4.43 -8.55
CA SER A 143 -35.07 4.69 -9.83
C SER A 143 -34.45 5.85 -10.62
N ASP A 144 -33.91 6.85 -9.93
CA ASP A 144 -33.32 8.06 -10.51
C ASP A 144 -31.82 7.88 -10.79
N GLU A 145 -31.29 8.59 -11.80
CA GLU A 145 -29.89 8.53 -12.18
C GLU A 145 -28.97 9.03 -11.07
N ALA A 146 -29.34 10.13 -10.40
CA ALA A 146 -28.58 10.66 -9.27
C ALA A 146 -28.53 9.65 -8.10
N ALA A 147 -29.67 9.07 -7.75
CA ALA A 147 -29.75 8.05 -6.70
C ALA A 147 -28.95 6.78 -7.04
N LYS A 148 -28.94 6.37 -8.31
CA LYS A 148 -28.11 5.26 -8.79
C LYS A 148 -26.62 5.57 -8.68
N ALA A 149 -26.19 6.77 -9.05
CA ALA A 149 -24.80 7.19 -8.93
C ALA A 149 -24.34 7.21 -7.48
N GLU A 150 -25.14 7.76 -6.56
CA GLU A 150 -24.84 7.74 -5.12
C GLU A 150 -24.75 6.32 -4.57
N ALA A 151 -25.72 5.46 -4.91
CA ALA A 151 -25.70 4.08 -4.46
C ALA A 151 -24.50 3.31 -5.02
N GLN A 152 -24.11 3.57 -6.27
CA GLN A 152 -22.91 2.99 -6.88
C GLN A 152 -21.63 3.39 -6.13
N ILE A 153 -21.50 4.67 -5.74
CA ILE A 153 -20.37 5.15 -4.95
C ILE A 153 -20.33 4.45 -3.57
N LYS A 154 -21.50 4.29 -2.92
CA LYS A 154 -21.59 3.55 -1.66
C LYS A 154 -21.17 2.09 -1.81
N VAL A 155 -21.57 1.43 -2.89
CA VAL A 155 -21.16 0.04 -3.17
C VAL A 155 -19.64 -0.03 -3.34
N GLU A 156 -19.06 0.86 -4.16
CA GLU A 156 -17.61 0.90 -4.41
C GLU A 156 -16.81 1.11 -3.11
N ALA A 157 -17.24 2.05 -2.26
CA ALA A 157 -16.56 2.34 -1.00
C ALA A 157 -16.65 1.17 0.00
N ASN A 158 -17.83 0.55 0.15
CA ASN A 158 -18.02 -0.59 1.06
C ASN A 158 -17.33 -1.86 0.54
N GLU A 159 -17.31 -2.09 -0.78
CA GLU A 159 -16.55 -3.18 -1.37
C GLU A 159 -15.05 -3.03 -1.12
N ALA A 160 -14.52 -1.80 -1.24
CA ALA A 160 -13.13 -1.51 -0.88
C ALA A 160 -12.84 -1.75 0.61
N LEU A 161 -13.75 -1.38 1.51
CA LEU A 161 -13.64 -1.67 2.95
C LEU A 161 -13.57 -3.18 3.22
N VAL A 162 -14.48 -3.96 2.63
CA VAL A 162 -14.48 -5.42 2.82
C VAL A 162 -13.18 -6.03 2.30
N LYS A 163 -12.73 -5.65 1.10
CA LYS A 163 -11.45 -6.11 0.52
C LYS A 163 -10.23 -5.72 1.34
N ALA A 164 -10.30 -4.61 2.08
CA ALA A 164 -9.19 -4.17 2.93
C ALA A 164 -9.08 -4.98 4.23
N LEU A 165 -10.20 -5.54 4.71
CA LEU A 165 -10.30 -6.26 5.99
C LEU A 165 -10.21 -7.79 5.87
N GLU A 166 -10.39 -8.33 4.66
CA GLU A 166 -10.20 -9.76 4.33
C GLU A 166 -8.73 -10.13 4.11
#